data_AF-A0A3A9E2R1-F1
#
_entry.id   AF-A0A3A9E2R1-F1
#
_cell.length_a   1.000
_cell.length_b   1.000
_cell.length_c   1.000
_cell.angle_alpha   90.00
_cell.angle_beta   90.00
_cell.angle_gamma   90.00
#
_symmetry.space_group_name_H-M   'P 1'
#
loop_
_entity.id
_entity.type
_entity.pdbx_description
1 polymer ?
#
loop_
_entity_poly.entity_id
_entity_poly.type
_entity_poly.pdbx_seq_one_letter_code
_entity_poly.pdbx_strand_id
1 'polypeptide(L)' 'MYQVKFTTAYKKAYKLMKKRGLDISLLDEVVDLLHQGRQLEERYCDHGLTGDLAGFR' A
#
# COMPACT_ATOMS: atom_id res chain seq x y z
N MET A 1 -10.33 11.77 -4.84
CA MET A 1 -9.61 11.58 -3.57
C MET A 1 -10.36 10.56 -2.74
N TYR A 2 -9.77 9.40 -2.51
CA TYR A 2 -10.39 8.30 -1.76
C TYR A 2 -10.17 8.45 -0.27
N GLN A 3 -11.08 7.94 0.55
CA GLN A 3 -10.87 7.91 2.00
C GLN A 3 -9.92 6.77 2.38
N VAL A 4 -8.76 7.11 2.95
CA VAL A 4 -7.79 6.10 3.42
C VAL A 4 -8.23 5.53 4.76
N LYS A 5 -8.28 4.20 4.87
CA LYS A 5 -8.56 3.48 6.12
C LYS A 5 -7.45 2.49 6.42
N PHE A 6 -6.79 2.66 7.55
CA PHE A 6 -5.70 1.77 7.96
C PHE A 6 -6.20 0.64 8.85
N THR A 7 -5.97 -0.60 8.43
CA THR A 7 -6.24 -1.78 9.24
C THR A 7 -5.22 -1.92 10.38
N THR A 8 -5.54 -2.74 11.37
CA THR A 8 -4.61 -3.07 12.47
C THR A 8 -3.38 -3.83 11.95
N ALA A 9 -3.57 -4.71 10.96
CA ALA A 9 -2.49 -5.43 10.28
C ALA A 9 -1.53 -4.47 9.56
N TYR A 10 -2.06 -3.51 8.79
CA TYR A 10 -1.27 -2.47 8.13
C TYR A 10 -0.41 -1.70 9.12
N LYS A 11 -1.01 -1.18 10.20
CA LYS A 11 -0.27 -0.41 11.23
C LYS A 11 0.86 -1.20 11.87
N LYS A 12 0.68 -2.51 12.08
CA LYS A 12 1.72 -3.40 12.62
C LYS A 12 2.86 -3.59 11.60
N ALA A 13 2.54 -3.86 10.34
CA ALA A 13 3.51 -4.02 9.27
C ALA A 13 4.35 -2.74 9.06
N TYR A 14 3.69 -1.58 9.00
CA TYR A 14 4.33 -0.26 8.87
C TYR A 14 5.37 0.00 9.97
N LYS A 15 5.01 -0.27 11.24
CA LYS A 15 5.96 -0.16 12.37
C LYS A 15 7.12 -1.14 12.27
N LEU A 16 6.87 -2.36 11.80
CA LEU A 16 7.92 -3.36 11.61
C LEU A 16 8.90 -2.96 10.50
N MET A 17 8.41 -2.42 9.38
CA MET A 17 9.25 -1.89 8.30
C MET A 17 10.16 -0.76 8.81
N LYS A 18 9.60 0.18 9.59
CA LYS A 18 10.37 1.25 10.26
C LYS A 18 11.46 0.68 11.15
N LYS A 19 11.12 -0.31 11.99
CA LYS A 19 12.07 -0.98 12.88
C LYS A 19 13.21 -1.68 12.12
N ARG A 20 12.94 -2.16 10.90
CA ARG A 20 13.93 -2.83 10.03
C ARG A 20 14.80 -1.85 9.24
N GLY A 21 14.56 -0.54 9.34
CA GLY A 21 15.31 0.47 8.59
C GLY A 21 14.99 0.48 7.09
N LEU A 22 13.82 -0.01 6.68
CA LEU A 22 13.37 0.11 5.30
C LEU A 22 13.00 1.56 4.98
N ASP A 23 13.18 1.95 3.73
CA ASP A 23 12.73 3.26 3.26
C ASP A 23 11.21 3.29 3.16
N ILE A 24 10.58 3.98 4.11
CA ILE A 24 9.12 4.10 4.19
C ILE A 24 8.57 5.15 3.24
N SER A 25 9.41 6.09 2.78
CA SER A 25 8.97 7.14 1.86
C SER A 25 8.40 6.57 0.57
N LEU A 26 8.98 5.46 0.09
CA LEU A 26 8.51 4.71 -1.07
C LEU A 26 7.08 4.17 -0.90
N LEU A 27 6.73 3.73 0.32
CA LEU A 27 5.36 3.26 0.61
C LEU A 27 4.40 4.45 0.73
N ASP A 28 4.81 5.50 1.43
CA ASP A 28 3.99 6.68 1.65
C ASP A 28 3.64 7.37 0.30
N GLU A 29 4.59 7.43 -0.64
CA GLU A 29 4.36 7.95 -2.00
C GLU A 29 3.28 7.16 -2.75
N VAL A 30 3.36 5.82 -2.75
CA VAL A 30 2.38 4.97 -3.43
C VAL A 30 1.00 5.11 -2.80
N VAL A 31 0.92 5.17 -1.46
CA VAL A 31 -0.36 5.38 -0.75
C VAL A 31 -0.96 6.73 -1.11
N ASP A 32 -0.16 7.78 -1.24
CA ASP A 32 -0.62 9.11 -1.65
C ASP A 32 -1.11 9.15 -3.10
N LEU A 33 -0.43 8.46 -4.02
CA LEU A 33 -0.89 8.30 -5.42
C LEU A 33 -2.26 7.62 -5.46
N LEU A 34 -2.41 6.52 -4.73
CA LEU A 34 -3.67 5.79 -4.60
C LEU A 34 -4.76 6.66 -3.96
N HIS A 35 -4.44 7.38 -2.89
CA HIS A 35 -5.36 8.31 -2.23
C HIS A 35 -5.89 9.40 -3.17
N GLN A 36 -5.04 9.91 -4.06
CA GLN A 36 -5.44 10.88 -5.09
C GLN A 36 -6.27 10.24 -6.21
N GLY A 37 -6.28 8.91 -6.31
CA GLY A 37 -6.93 8.15 -7.38
C GLY A 37 -6.13 8.13 -8.67
N ARG A 38 -4.80 8.31 -8.57
CA ARG A 38 -3.90 8.18 -9.72
C ARG A 38 -3.61 6.72 -10.00
N GLN A 39 -3.38 6.41 -11.26
CA GLN A 39 -2.91 5.10 -11.67
C GLN A 39 -1.43 4.94 -11.32
N LEU A 40 -1.06 3.78 -10.79
CA LEU A 40 0.34 3.45 -10.52
C LEU A 40 1.08 3.13 -11.82
N GLU A 41 2.36 3.45 -11.85
CA GLU A 41 3.26 3.06 -12.94
C GLU A 41 3.40 1.53 -13.05
N GLU A 42 3.70 1.04 -14.25
CA GLU A 42 3.83 -0.40 -14.53
C GLU A 42 4.85 -1.11 -13.64
N ARG A 43 5.91 -0.42 -13.19
CA ARG A 43 6.93 -0.94 -12.26
C ARG A 43 6.38 -1.42 -10.92
N TYR A 44 5.21 -0.92 -10.50
CA TYR A 44 4.55 -1.35 -9.26
C TYR A 44 3.75 -2.64 -9.46
N CYS A 45 3.57 -3.08 -10.71
CA CYS A 45 2.87 -4.30 -11.08
C CYS A 45 1.50 -4.43 -10.38
N ASP A 46 0.70 -3.36 -10.32
CA ASP A 46 -0.62 -3.39 -9.67
C ASP A 46 -1.56 -4.36 -10.41
N HIS A 47 -2.12 -5.33 -9.69
CA HIS A 47 -3.04 -6.33 -10.24
C HIS A 47 -4.00 -6.84 -9.15
N GLY A 48 -5.12 -7.46 -9.56
CA GLY A 48 -6.03 -8.10 -8.63
C GLY A 48 -5.42 -9.38 -8.05
N LEU A 49 -5.44 -9.51 -6.72
CA LEU A 49 -5.03 -10.73 -6.04
C LEU A 49 -6.08 -11.85 -6.21
N THR A 50 -5.64 -13.10 -6.06
CA THR A 50 -6.47 -14.31 -6.20
C THR A 50 -6.49 -15.13 -4.89
N GLY A 51 -7.33 -16.16 -4.82
CA GLY A 51 -7.45 -17.02 -3.63
C GLY A 51 -8.12 -16.33 -2.45
N ASP A 52 -7.59 -16.54 -1.24
CA ASP A 52 -8.13 -15.93 0.00
C ASP A 52 -8.06 -14.39 0.01
N LEU A 53 -7.26 -13.81 -0.89
CA LEU A 53 -7.11 -12.37 -1.08
C LEU A 53 -7.87 -11.87 -2.32
N ALA A 54 -8.76 -12.68 -2.90
CA ALA A 54 -9.63 -12.25 -3.98
C ALA A 54 -10.42 -10.99 -3.59
N GLY A 55 -10.40 -9.97 -4.46
CA GLY A 55 -11.01 -8.66 -4.22
C GLY A 55 -10.05 -7.61 -3.62
N PHE A 56 -8.81 -8.00 -3.28
CA PHE A 56 -7.72 -7.08 -2.96
C PHE A 56 -6.79 -6.86 -4.16
N ARG A 57 -5.88 -5.91 -4.02
CA ARG A 57 -4.83 -5.53 -4.97
C ARG A 57 -3.54 -5.33 -4.20
#